data_AF-A0A7V6RND9-F1
#
_entry.id   AF-A0A7V6RND9-F1
#
_cell.length_a   1.000
_cell.length_b   1.000
_cell.length_c   1.000
_cell.angle_alpha   90.00
_cell.angle_beta   90.00
_cell.angle_gamma   90.00
#
_symmetry.space_group_name_H-M   'P 1'
#
loop_
_entity.id
_entity.type
_entity.pdbx_description
1 polymer ?
#
loop_
_entity_poly.entity_id
_entity_poly.type
_entity_poly.pdbx_seq_one_letter_code
_entity_poly.pdbx_strand_id
1 'polypeptide(L)'
;MFETCIQCGCCQESCYLENKGIRSFASVPLEGADQVNIWMCSNCWVCQDQCPQGVPLMEYKKQLQRQGPKPYGWAEGIRLIAQCGFCLPIDLDSLNEFRVEVGLEPITGILSSTIKHLLR
;
A
#
# COMPACT_ATOMS: atom_id res chain seq x y z
N MET A 1 7.73 9.36 18.18
CA MET A 1 8.05 8.36 17.13
C MET A 1 8.89 8.91 15.97
N PHE A 2 8.91 10.23 15.72
CA PHE A 2 9.87 10.88 14.82
C PHE A 2 11.11 11.45 15.54
N GLU A 3 11.29 11.12 16.83
CA GLU A 3 12.22 11.79 17.74
C GLU A 3 13.70 11.65 17.36
N THR A 4 14.07 10.58 16.65
CA THR A 4 15.43 10.39 16.15
C THR A 4 15.66 10.99 14.76
N CYS A 5 14.62 11.55 14.13
CA CYS A 5 14.76 12.17 12.82
C CYS A 5 15.55 13.48 12.92
N ILE A 6 16.68 13.54 12.22
CA ILE A 6 17.52 14.74 12.11
C ILE A 6 17.21 15.60 10.89
N GLN A 7 16.07 15.34 10.22
CA GLN A 7 15.64 16.09 9.02
C GLN A 7 16.70 16.19 7.91
N CYS A 8 17.49 15.13 7.71
CA CYS A 8 18.57 15.12 6.71
C CYS A 8 18.13 15.10 5.23
N GLY A 9 16.84 14.87 4.94
CA GLY A 9 16.34 14.81 3.55
C GLY A 9 16.70 13.55 2.75
N CYS A 10 17.49 12.61 3.29
CA CYS A 10 17.90 11.38 2.58
C CYS A 10 16.71 10.55 2.04
N CYS A 11 15.60 10.53 2.78
CA CYS A 11 14.37 9.88 2.35
C CYS A 11 13.73 10.54 1.11
N GLN A 12 13.80 11.86 0.96
CA GLN A 12 13.32 12.58 -0.23
C GLN A 12 14.24 12.32 -1.41
N GLU A 13 15.55 12.47 -1.23
CA GLU A 13 16.55 12.28 -2.28
C GLU A 13 16.49 10.86 -2.88
N SER A 14 16.32 9.86 -2.03
CA SER A 14 16.19 8.46 -2.46
C SER A 14 14.83 8.11 -3.06
N CYS A 15 13.82 8.97 -2.94
CA CYS A 15 12.48 8.69 -3.42
C CYS A 15 12.34 8.99 -4.92
N TYR A 16 12.06 7.95 -5.71
CA TYR A 16 11.85 8.09 -7.16
C TYR A 16 10.76 9.10 -7.52
N LEU A 17 9.70 9.23 -6.70
CA LEU A 17 8.59 10.14 -6.96
C LEU A 17 8.98 11.60 -6.74
N GLU A 18 9.76 11.89 -5.70
CA GLU A 18 10.29 13.25 -5.45
C GLU A 18 11.20 13.69 -6.60
N ASN A 19 12.02 12.78 -7.12
CA ASN A 19 12.87 13.01 -8.30
C ASN A 19 12.06 13.28 -9.59
N LYS A 20 10.75 13.00 -9.59
CA LYS A 20 9.80 13.34 -10.66
C LYS A 20 8.91 14.52 -10.31
N GLY A 21 9.18 15.24 -9.21
CA GLY A 21 8.40 16.38 -8.75
C GLY A 21 7.06 16.00 -8.10
N ILE A 22 6.86 14.73 -7.76
CA ILE A 22 5.65 14.24 -7.11
C ILE A 22 5.91 14.11 -5.62
N ARG A 23 5.34 15.03 -4.84
CA ARG A 23 5.38 14.98 -3.37
C ARG A 23 4.66 13.74 -2.85
N SER A 24 5.40 12.94 -2.10
CA SER A 24 5.03 11.63 -1.59
C SER A 24 5.22 11.59 -0.07
N PHE A 25 5.02 10.41 0.54
CA PHE A 25 5.31 10.21 1.96
C PHE A 25 6.76 10.58 2.34
N ALA A 26 7.71 10.51 1.39
CA ALA A 26 9.11 10.86 1.64
C ALA A 26 9.31 12.33 2.07
N SER A 27 8.39 13.24 1.71
CA SER A 27 8.43 14.64 2.12
C SER A 27 7.91 14.92 3.54
N VAL A 28 7.16 13.98 4.14
CA VAL A 28 6.57 14.16 5.48
C VAL A 28 7.57 14.63 6.55
N PRO A 29 8.80 14.08 6.65
CA PRO A 29 9.80 14.51 7.63
C PRO A 29 10.14 16.01 7.61
N LEU A 30 10.09 16.65 6.44
CA LEU A 30 10.49 18.04 6.25
C LEU A 30 9.29 18.98 6.11
N GLU A 31 8.23 18.51 5.45
CA GLU A 31 7.10 19.34 5.04
C GLU A 31 5.85 19.16 5.92
N GLY A 32 5.77 18.05 6.68
CA GLY A 32 4.56 17.68 7.42
C GLY A 32 3.60 16.80 6.60
N ALA A 33 2.74 16.07 7.30
CA ALA A 33 1.83 15.09 6.68
C ALA A 33 0.60 15.72 6.00
N ASP A 34 0.27 16.95 6.36
CA ASP A 34 -0.82 17.75 5.81
C ASP A 34 -0.52 18.33 4.42
N GLN A 35 0.76 18.50 4.08
CA GLN A 35 1.21 19.06 2.81
C GLN A 35 1.41 18.01 1.70
N VAL A 36 1.29 16.72 2.02
CA VAL A 36 1.69 15.63 1.13
C VAL A 36 0.60 14.58 0.98
N ASN A 37 0.45 14.04 -0.23
CA ASN A 37 -0.40 12.89 -0.43
C ASN A 37 0.36 11.60 -0.05
N ILE A 38 0.18 11.13 1.18
CA ILE A 38 0.82 9.91 1.70
C ILE A 38 0.51 8.66 0.86
N TRP A 39 -0.62 8.64 0.13
CA TRP A 39 -1.02 7.53 -0.74
C TRP A 39 -0.26 7.48 -2.06
N MET A 40 0.50 8.52 -2.41
CA MET A 40 1.39 8.49 -3.56
C MET A 40 2.62 7.61 -3.33
N CYS A 41 2.95 7.27 -2.08
CA CYS A 41 4.07 6.38 -1.79
C CYS A 41 3.91 5.01 -2.46
N SER A 42 4.88 4.63 -3.29
CA SER A 42 4.90 3.33 -4.00
C SER A 42 5.19 2.12 -3.12
N ASN A 43 5.51 2.31 -1.82
CA ASN A 43 5.95 1.25 -0.92
C ASN A 43 7.24 0.54 -1.40
N CYS A 44 8.20 1.26 -1.98
CA CYS A 44 9.48 0.66 -2.41
C CYS A 44 10.50 0.42 -1.29
N TRP A 45 10.25 0.92 -0.07
CA TRP A 45 11.11 0.79 1.12
C TRP A 45 12.50 1.44 1.07
N VAL A 46 12.94 1.98 -0.06
CA VAL A 46 14.28 2.60 -0.19
C VAL A 46 14.56 3.64 0.90
N CYS A 47 13.61 4.53 1.20
CA CYS A 47 13.79 5.54 2.25
C CYS A 47 13.96 4.95 3.65
N GLN A 48 13.38 3.78 3.93
CA GLN A 48 13.52 3.05 5.19
C GLN A 48 14.94 2.52 5.36
N ASP A 49 15.49 1.93 4.29
CA ASP A 49 16.82 1.31 4.31
C ASP A 49 17.94 2.35 4.31
N GLN A 50 17.72 3.49 3.67
CA GLN A 50 18.71 4.57 3.56
C GLN A 50 18.70 5.53 4.77
N CYS A 51 17.72 5.43 5.68
CA CYS A 51 17.62 6.37 6.79
C CYS A 51 18.81 6.21 7.75
N PRO A 52 19.68 7.23 7.91
CA PRO A 52 20.89 7.10 8.75
C PRO A 52 20.57 7.00 10.25
N GLN A 53 19.34 7.34 10.65
CA GLN A 53 18.87 7.28 12.03
C GLN A 53 17.96 6.07 12.28
N GLY A 54 17.74 5.22 11.27
CA GLY A 54 16.85 4.07 11.37
C GLY A 54 15.42 4.44 11.76
N VAL A 55 14.95 5.63 11.37
CA VAL A 55 13.58 6.05 11.66
C VAL A 55 12.61 5.02 11.05
N PRO A 56 11.60 4.53 11.80
CA PRO A 56 10.64 3.55 11.29
C PRO A 56 9.59 4.22 10.39
N LEU A 57 10.07 4.76 9.26
CA LEU A 57 9.32 5.54 8.28
C LEU A 57 8.08 4.78 7.79
N MET A 58 8.20 3.49 7.50
CA MET A 58 7.09 2.70 6.96
C MET A 58 5.98 2.43 7.98
N GLU A 59 6.34 2.23 9.25
CA GLU A 59 5.37 2.12 10.33
C GLU A 59 4.66 3.45 10.58
N TYR A 60 5.40 4.56 10.52
CA TYR A 60 4.80 5.89 10.64
C TYR A 60 3.81 6.17 9.50
N LYS A 61 4.18 5.84 8.25
CA LYS A 61 3.26 5.96 7.12
C LYS A 61 1.97 5.17 7.34
N LYS A 62 2.08 3.94 7.83
CA LYS A 62 0.93 3.07 8.12
C LYS A 62 0.01 3.69 9.17
N GLN A 63 0.55 4.36 10.18
CA GLN A 63 -0.23 5.09 11.18
C GLN A 63 -0.98 6.26 10.55
N LEU A 64 -0.30 7.08 9.73
CA LEU A 64 -0.93 8.18 9.00
C LEU A 64 -2.04 7.68 8.07
N GLN A 65 -1.81 6.58 7.35
CA GLN A 65 -2.81 5.98 6.47
C GLN A 65 -4.03 5.45 7.24
N ARG A 66 -3.84 4.91 8.45
CA ARG A 66 -4.94 4.45 9.32
C ARG A 66 -5.84 5.62 9.74
N GLN A 67 -5.23 6.74 10.14
CA GLN A 67 -5.93 7.93 10.63
C GLN A 67 -6.50 8.80 9.49
N GLY A 68 -5.85 8.79 8.32
CA GLY A 68 -6.19 9.65 7.20
C GLY A 68 -7.35 9.14 6.33
N PRO A 69 -7.85 10.00 5.43
CA PRO A 69 -8.85 9.62 4.44
C PRO A 69 -8.30 8.52 3.54
N LYS A 70 -9.16 7.57 3.19
CA LYS A 70 -8.82 6.46 2.28
C LYS A 70 -8.98 6.92 0.83
N PRO A 71 -8.11 6.48 -0.10
CA PRO A 71 -8.17 6.91 -1.49
C PRO A 71 -9.38 6.28 -2.18
N TYR A 72 -9.73 6.82 -3.34
CA TYR A 72 -10.76 6.26 -4.19
C TYR A 72 -10.50 4.77 -4.49
N GLY A 73 -11.56 3.96 -4.52
CA GLY A 73 -11.48 2.51 -4.75
C GLY A 73 -11.02 1.69 -3.55
N TRP A 74 -10.49 2.29 -2.47
CA TRP A 74 -10.03 1.53 -1.30
C TRP A 74 -11.14 0.73 -0.62
N ALA A 75 -12.29 1.38 -0.36
CA ALA A 75 -13.44 0.72 0.28
C ALA A 75 -14.03 -0.38 -0.62
N GLU A 76 -14.02 -0.16 -1.94
CA GLU A 76 -14.51 -1.14 -2.91
C GLU A 76 -13.62 -2.37 -2.97
N GLY A 77 -12.30 -2.20 -2.98
CA GLY A 77 -11.35 -3.32 -2.92
C GLY A 77 -11.55 -4.16 -1.65
N ILE A 78 -11.70 -3.52 -0.48
CA ILE A 78 -11.99 -4.24 0.77
C ILE A 78 -13.34 -4.98 0.70
N ARG A 79 -14.37 -4.36 0.11
CA ARG A 79 -15.68 -4.98 -0.08
C ARG A 79 -15.58 -6.23 -0.95
N LEU A 80 -14.86 -6.16 -2.08
CA LEU A 80 -14.66 -7.29 -2.99
C LEU A 80 -13.90 -8.43 -2.30
N ILE A 81 -12.82 -8.11 -1.57
CA ILE A 81 -12.08 -9.11 -0.79
C ILE A 81 -13.02 -9.80 0.19
N ALA A 82 -13.85 -9.06 0.93
CA ALA A 82 -14.80 -9.64 1.87
C ALA A 82 -15.87 -10.53 1.21
N GLN A 83 -16.19 -10.30 -0.07
CA GLN A 83 -17.24 -11.02 -0.80
C GLN A 83 -16.72 -12.26 -1.53
N CYS A 84 -15.65 -12.12 -2.31
CA CYS A 84 -15.14 -13.17 -3.19
C CYS A 84 -13.68 -13.56 -2.93
N GLY A 85 -13.00 -12.83 -2.04
CA GLY A 85 -11.59 -13.05 -1.70
C GLY A 85 -10.58 -12.42 -2.64
N PHE A 86 -11.04 -11.63 -3.60
CA PHE A 86 -10.19 -10.93 -4.54
C PHE A 86 -10.39 -9.42 -4.43
N CYS A 87 -9.33 -8.65 -4.63
CA CYS A 87 -9.38 -7.18 -4.64
C CYS A 87 -9.98 -6.61 -5.92
N LEU A 88 -10.14 -7.45 -6.94
CA LEU A 88 -10.73 -7.12 -8.23
C LEU A 88 -11.94 -8.03 -8.49
N PRO A 89 -12.93 -7.56 -9.26
CA PRO A 89 -14.00 -8.43 -9.73
C PRO A 89 -13.40 -9.42 -10.74
N ILE A 90 -13.26 -10.68 -10.33
CA ILE A 90 -12.76 -11.75 -11.18
C ILE A 90 -13.93 -12.63 -11.58
N ASP A 91 -14.11 -12.81 -12.89
CA ASP A 91 -14.94 -13.88 -13.42
C ASP A 91 -14.17 -15.20 -13.32
N LEU A 92 -14.58 -16.03 -12.36
CA LEU A 92 -13.91 -17.29 -12.07
C LEU A 92 -14.06 -18.31 -13.21
N ASP A 93 -15.17 -18.26 -13.96
CA ASP A 93 -15.41 -19.21 -15.04
C ASP A 93 -14.44 -18.93 -16.20
N SER A 94 -14.43 -17.69 -16.69
CA SER A 94 -13.47 -17.25 -17.72
C SER A 94 -12.01 -17.47 -17.30
N LEU A 95 -11.67 -17.19 -16.04
CA LEU A 95 -10.32 -17.42 -15.52
C LEU A 95 -9.96 -18.91 -15.53
N ASN A 96 -10.88 -19.79 -15.13
CA ASN A 96 -10.65 -21.22 -15.09
C ASN A 96 -10.56 -21.85 -16.48
N GLU A 97 -11.36 -21.38 -17.44
CA GLU A 97 -11.22 -21.75 -18.86
C GLU A 97 -9.80 -21.47 -19.37
N PHE A 98 -9.31 -20.25 -19.16
CA PHE A 98 -7.94 -19.88 -19.55
C PHE A 98 -6.87 -20.72 -18.82
N ARG A 99 -7.06 -20.98 -17.52
CA ARG A 99 -6.14 -21.81 -16.74
C ARG A 99 -6.03 -23.23 -17.30
N VAL A 100 -7.15 -23.87 -17.62
CA VAL A 100 -7.17 -25.22 -18.22
C VAL A 100 -6.51 -25.22 -19.60
N GLU A 101 -6.75 -24.19 -20.42
CA GLU A 101 -6.11 -24.04 -21.74
C GLU A 101 -4.58 -24.02 -21.64
N VAL A 102 -4.02 -23.38 -20.62
CA VAL A 102 -2.56 -23.32 -20.37
C VAL A 102 -2.04 -24.46 -19.47
N GLY A 103 -2.86 -25.47 -19.19
CA GLY A 103 -2.47 -26.66 -18.40
C GLY A 103 -2.39 -26.45 -16.90
N LEU A 104 -3.09 -25.45 -16.35
CA LEU A 104 -3.21 -25.16 -14.92
C LEU A 104 -4.55 -25.65 -14.35
N GLU A 105 -4.53 -26.13 -13.11
CA GLU A 105 -5.74 -26.52 -12.38
C GLU A 105 -6.68 -25.33 -12.12
N PRO A 106 -8.01 -25.52 -12.17
CA PRO A 106 -8.97 -24.48 -11.84
C PRO A 106 -8.88 -24.07 -10.35
N ILE A 107 -9.26 -22.84 -10.06
CA ILE A 107 -9.34 -22.31 -8.70
C ILE A 107 -10.80 -22.10 -8.29
N THR A 108 -11.06 -22.26 -7.00
CA THR A 108 -12.33 -21.89 -6.37
C THR A 108 -12.18 -20.54 -5.68
N GLY A 109 -13.24 -19.74 -5.65
CA GLY A 109 -13.29 -18.56 -4.77
C GLY A 109 -13.05 -18.94 -3.31
N ILE A 110 -12.48 -18.02 -2.52
CA ILE A 110 -12.31 -18.24 -1.07
C ILE A 110 -13.65 -17.95 -0.38
N LEU A 111 -14.08 -18.83 0.52
CA LEU A 111 -15.30 -18.62 1.30
C LEU A 111 -15.23 -17.28 2.06
N SER A 112 -16.25 -16.46 1.87
CA SER A 112 -16.39 -15.14 2.51
C SER A 112 -16.37 -15.21 4.04
N SER A 113 -16.79 -16.34 4.63
CA SER A 113 -16.70 -16.59 6.08
C SER A 113 -15.25 -16.59 6.58
N THR A 114 -14.33 -17.25 5.87
CA THR A 114 -12.91 -17.31 6.22
C THR A 114 -12.25 -15.93 6.14
N ILE A 115 -12.60 -15.14 5.13
CA ILE A 115 -11.97 -13.83 4.92
C ILE A 115 -12.44 -12.77 5.92
N LYS A 116 -13.70 -12.83 6.36
CA LYS A 116 -14.21 -11.92 7.40
C LYS A 116 -13.43 -12.02 8.72
N HIS A 117 -12.74 -13.13 8.99
CA HIS A 117 -11.86 -13.24 10.16
C HIS A 117 -10.50 -12.56 9.95
N LEU A 118 -10.02 -12.47 8.70
CA LEU A 118 -8.72 -11.88 8.36
C LEU A 118 -8.78 -10.35 8.19
N LEU A 119 -9.95 -9.80 7.90
CA LEU A 119 -10.17 -8.35 7.69
C LEU A 119 -10.49 -7.58 8.99
N ARG A 120 -10.34 -8.21 10.17
CA ARG A 120 -10.59 -7.58 11.48
C ARG A 120 -9.40 -6.75 11.97
#